data_AF-A0A2G2BXM7-F1
#
_entry.id   AF-A0A2G2BXM7-F1
#
_cell.length_a   1.000
_cell.length_b   1.000
_cell.length_c   1.000
_cell.angle_alpha   90.00
_cell.angle_beta   90.00
_cell.angle_gamma   90.00
#
_symmetry.space_group_name_H-M   'P 1'
#
loop_
_entity.id
_entity.type
_entity.pdbx_description
1 polymer ?
#
loop_
_entity_poly.entity_id
_entity_poly.type
_entity_poly.pdbx_seq_one_letter_code
_entity_poly.pdbx_strand_id
1 'polypeptide(L)'
;MTDAKKNFSTIQLVFIQVGLLAVFTGTSQFFEVQWGTVFDRGQVSTREGRLPAEEPGGSVESPAALLAQMYNDPYSDVSETVDVVVKSYENTAKGRVLASYLVWAISSAKPDGYIDTLLNSAAKNGDFNIPEALLTLSGRLDTPSLLKSVLLAGEREKPKAPPRAQQHLLKLSDSLAGLSLTYYGNPQAHMRISDANEVMPRIAEAQVGQIVEIPGF
;
A
#
# COMPACT_ATOMS: atom_id res chain seq x y z
N MET A 1 -24.02 44.69 -48.43
CA MET A 1 -22.73 45.42 -48.40
C MET A 1 -22.05 45.03 -47.10
N THR A 2 -21.14 44.04 -47.13
CA THR A 2 -19.66 44.23 -47.08
C THR A 2 -19.23 45.03 -45.83
N ASP A 3 -18.29 44.62 -44.98
CA ASP A 3 -17.15 43.72 -45.17
C ASP A 3 -16.59 43.26 -43.81
N ALA A 4 -15.83 42.17 -43.86
CA ALA A 4 -15.11 41.56 -42.76
C ALA A 4 -13.86 42.38 -42.39
N LYS A 5 -13.50 42.40 -41.10
CA LYS A 5 -12.11 42.59 -40.68
C LYS A 5 -11.74 41.64 -39.56
N LYS A 6 -11.09 40.55 -39.96
CA LYS A 6 -10.28 39.67 -39.11
C LYS A 6 -9.28 40.51 -38.33
N ASN A 7 -9.18 40.26 -37.03
CA ASN A 7 -7.96 40.44 -36.26
C ASN A 7 -7.90 39.33 -35.20
N PHE A 8 -7.08 38.31 -35.50
CA PHE A 8 -6.62 37.32 -34.52
C PHE A 8 -5.70 38.04 -33.53
N SER A 9 -6.00 37.97 -32.24
CA SER A 9 -5.10 38.44 -31.19
C SER A 9 -4.99 37.38 -30.09
N THR A 10 -3.88 36.65 -30.18
CA THR A 10 -3.10 35.97 -29.12
C THR A 10 -3.74 35.89 -27.73
N ILE A 11 -4.14 34.67 -27.35
CA ILE A 11 -4.48 34.31 -25.98
C ILE A 11 -3.15 34.18 -25.20
N GLN A 12 -2.84 35.18 -24.38
CA GLN A 12 -1.85 35.10 -23.30
C GLN A 12 -2.58 34.68 -22.02
N LEU A 13 -2.27 33.50 -21.52
CA LEU A 13 -2.83 32.93 -20.28
C LEU A 13 -2.07 33.56 -19.10
N VAL A 14 -2.66 34.58 -18.48
CA VAL A 14 -2.16 35.17 -17.23
C VAL A 14 -2.78 34.40 -16.06
N PHE A 15 -1.96 33.63 -15.35
CA PHE A 15 -2.33 33.07 -14.05
C PHE A 15 -2.28 34.19 -13.00
N ILE A 16 -3.45 34.65 -12.53
CA ILE A 16 -3.57 35.59 -11.42
C ILE A 16 -3.42 34.78 -10.11
N GLN A 17 -2.32 35.01 -9.39
CA GLN A 17 -2.23 34.66 -7.97
C GLN A 17 -3.10 35.63 -7.16
N VAL A 18 -4.22 35.14 -6.63
CA VAL A 18 -4.94 35.81 -5.54
C VAL A 18 -4.48 35.20 -4.24
N GLY A 19 -3.70 35.95 -3.46
CA GLY A 19 -3.51 35.69 -2.05
C GLY A 19 -4.80 36.03 -1.30
N LEU A 20 -5.38 35.06 -0.59
CA LEU A 20 -6.47 35.28 0.34
C LEU A 20 -5.97 35.11 1.77
N LEU A 21 -6.11 36.20 2.52
CA LEU A 21 -5.92 36.40 3.94
C LEU A 21 -6.82 35.42 4.75
N ALA A 22 -6.21 34.50 5.51
CA ALA A 22 -6.94 33.66 6.46
C ALA A 22 -6.89 34.29 7.87
N VAL A 23 -8.00 34.90 8.27
CA VAL A 23 -8.27 35.24 9.68
C VAL A 23 -8.69 33.96 10.41
N PHE A 24 -7.99 33.72 11.52
CA PHE A 24 -8.05 32.56 12.40
C PHE A 24 -9.39 32.44 13.14
N THR A 25 -10.08 31.29 13.03
CA THR A 25 -10.90 30.70 14.12
C THR A 25 -11.12 29.21 13.87
N GLY A 26 -10.72 28.35 14.82
CA GLY A 26 -11.28 27.00 14.97
C GLY A 26 -10.35 25.80 14.74
N THR A 27 -9.55 25.47 15.75
CA THR A 27 -9.04 24.13 16.12
C THR A 27 -9.05 23.01 15.05
N SER A 28 -7.90 22.78 14.41
CA SER A 28 -7.46 21.44 14.00
C SER A 28 -5.94 21.47 13.87
N GLN A 29 -5.26 20.72 14.74
CA GLN A 29 -3.81 20.59 14.75
C GLN A 29 -3.38 19.76 13.53
N PHE A 30 -3.20 20.43 12.39
CA PHE A 30 -2.50 19.89 11.24
C PHE A 30 -0.99 19.86 11.56
N PHE A 31 -0.42 18.66 11.65
CA PHE A 31 1.03 18.48 11.67
C PHE A 31 1.55 18.60 10.24
N GLU A 32 1.98 19.81 9.87
CA GLU A 32 2.75 20.07 8.68
C GLU A 32 4.21 19.69 8.97
N VAL A 33 4.59 18.43 8.72
CA VAL A 33 5.99 18.00 8.82
C VAL A 33 6.69 18.31 7.51
N GLN A 34 7.46 19.38 7.52
CA GLN A 34 8.32 19.81 6.42
C GLN A 34 9.49 18.83 6.26
N TRP A 35 9.36 17.86 5.34
CA TRP A 35 10.47 16.99 4.96
C TRP A 35 11.21 17.56 3.74
N GLY A 36 12.02 18.59 3.99
CA GLY A 36 13.01 19.09 3.04
C GLY A 36 14.41 18.78 3.56
N THR A 37 15.25 18.16 2.72
CA THR A 37 16.72 18.10 2.85
C THR A 37 17.33 17.14 3.89
N VAL A 38 17.16 15.83 3.71
CA VAL A 38 18.22 14.87 4.11
C VAL A 38 18.27 13.79 3.03
N PHE A 39 19.47 13.32 2.69
CA PHE A 39 19.81 12.27 1.72
C PHE A 39 20.11 12.73 0.28
N ASP A 40 21.15 13.55 0.16
CA ASP A 40 22.00 13.56 -1.03
C ASP A 40 23.42 13.16 -0.62
N ARG A 41 23.82 11.90 -0.87
CA ARG A 41 25.22 11.48 -1.04
C ARG A 41 25.31 10.01 -1.45
N GLY A 42 25.81 9.75 -2.66
CA GLY A 42 26.45 8.46 -2.98
C GLY A 42 26.25 7.94 -4.39
N GLN A 43 26.70 8.66 -5.42
CA GLN A 43 26.97 8.08 -6.73
C GLN A 43 28.30 7.31 -6.71
N VAL A 44 28.29 6.06 -7.17
CA VAL A 44 29.48 5.36 -7.68
C VAL A 44 29.10 4.53 -8.91
N SER A 45 29.59 4.97 -10.07
CA SER A 45 29.75 4.19 -11.32
C SER A 45 31.16 3.54 -11.26
N THR A 46 31.54 2.37 -11.78
CA THR A 46 31.30 1.69 -13.07
C THR A 46 31.99 0.30 -12.98
N ARG A 47 31.44 -0.78 -13.57
CA ARG A 47 32.18 -1.65 -14.51
C ARG A 47 31.32 -2.76 -15.14
N GLU A 48 31.46 -2.84 -16.45
CA GLU A 48 30.85 -3.79 -17.37
C GLU A 48 31.31 -5.23 -17.13
N GLY A 49 30.34 -6.14 -17.12
CA GLY A 49 30.52 -7.57 -17.33
C GLY A 49 29.34 -8.06 -18.17
N ARG A 50 29.49 -8.03 -19.49
CA ARG A 50 28.48 -8.45 -20.48
C ARG A 50 28.28 -9.96 -20.36
N LEU A 51 27.14 -10.38 -19.83
CA LEU A 51 26.57 -11.73 -19.96
C LEU A 51 25.40 -11.66 -20.96
N PRO A 52 25.12 -12.75 -21.71
CA PRO A 52 24.16 -12.73 -22.81
C PRO A 52 22.77 -12.36 -22.32
N ALA A 53 22.07 -11.55 -23.11
CA ALA A 53 20.73 -11.07 -22.84
C ALA A 53 19.78 -12.26 -22.62
N GLU A 54 19.34 -12.43 -21.37
CA GLU A 54 18.06 -13.06 -21.12
C GLU A 54 17.00 -12.20 -21.81
N GLU A 55 16.19 -12.84 -22.65
CA GLU A 55 15.04 -12.21 -23.28
C GLU A 55 14.17 -11.51 -22.22
N PRO A 56 13.59 -10.33 -22.50
CA PRO A 56 12.75 -9.63 -21.54
C PRO A 56 11.46 -10.43 -21.35
N GLY A 57 11.46 -11.36 -20.41
CA GLY A 57 10.24 -11.86 -19.80
C GLY A 57 9.45 -10.65 -19.33
N GLY A 58 8.21 -10.51 -19.80
CA GLY A 58 7.35 -9.38 -19.47
C GLY A 58 7.40 -9.12 -17.97
N SER A 59 7.83 -7.92 -17.60
CA SER A 59 7.89 -7.49 -16.20
C SER A 59 6.49 -7.63 -15.62
N VAL A 60 6.28 -8.65 -14.78
CA VAL A 60 5.11 -8.71 -13.91
C VAL A 60 5.22 -7.48 -13.03
N GLU A 61 4.37 -6.48 -13.30
CA GLU A 61 4.40 -5.23 -12.55
C GLU A 61 4.11 -5.52 -11.08
N SER A 62 4.90 -4.89 -10.20
CA SER A 62 4.72 -5.09 -8.77
C SER A 62 3.43 -4.43 -8.28
N PRO A 63 2.84 -4.89 -7.17
CA PRO A 63 1.65 -4.26 -6.60
C PRO A 63 1.79 -2.74 -6.39
N ALA A 64 2.94 -2.25 -5.92
CA ALA A 64 3.11 -0.80 -5.75
C ALA A 64 3.16 -0.07 -7.10
N ALA A 65 3.76 -0.66 -8.13
CA ALA A 65 3.79 -0.09 -9.48
C ALA A 65 2.39 0.01 -10.07
N LEU A 66 1.58 -1.04 -9.95
CA LEU A 66 0.18 -1.06 -10.38
C LEU A 66 -0.65 -0.01 -9.63
N LEU A 67 -0.51 0.06 -8.31
CA LEU A 67 -1.20 1.07 -7.49
C LEU A 67 -0.79 2.50 -7.86
N ALA A 68 0.48 2.74 -8.18
CA ALA A 68 0.95 4.04 -8.64
C ALA A 68 0.38 4.41 -10.02
N GLN A 69 0.18 3.43 -10.91
CA GLN A 69 -0.53 3.64 -12.17
C GLN A 69 -2.01 3.98 -11.92
N MET A 70 -2.69 3.20 -11.07
CA MET A 70 -4.07 3.46 -10.67
C MET A 70 -4.22 4.83 -10.03
N TYR A 71 -3.26 5.29 -9.22
CA TYR A 71 -3.32 6.61 -8.60
C TYR A 71 -3.34 7.75 -9.63
N ASN A 72 -2.77 7.53 -10.82
CA ASN A 72 -2.79 8.50 -11.92
C ASN A 72 -4.02 8.37 -12.83
N ASP A 73 -4.85 7.34 -12.63
CA ASP A 73 -6.11 7.16 -13.37
C ASP A 73 -7.21 8.06 -12.76
N PRO A 74 -7.80 8.98 -13.54
CA PRO A 74 -8.87 9.87 -13.06
C PRO A 74 -10.13 9.14 -12.57
N TYR A 75 -10.29 7.86 -12.88
CA TYR A 75 -11.44 7.05 -12.44
C TYR A 75 -11.16 6.18 -11.21
N SER A 76 -9.94 6.21 -10.67
CA SER A 76 -9.55 5.44 -9.49
C SER A 76 -9.31 6.35 -8.30
N ASP A 77 -10.01 6.10 -7.18
CA ASP A 77 -9.68 6.73 -5.90
C ASP A 77 -8.86 5.75 -5.04
N VAL A 78 -7.56 5.70 -5.32
CA VAL A 78 -6.62 4.88 -4.56
C VAL A 78 -6.51 5.35 -3.11
N SER A 79 -6.72 6.63 -2.83
CA SER A 79 -6.66 7.16 -1.45
C SER A 79 -7.84 6.65 -0.62
N GLU A 80 -9.06 6.70 -1.19
CA GLU A 80 -10.25 6.10 -0.59
C GLU A 80 -10.08 4.59 -0.43
N THR A 81 -9.55 3.90 -1.45
CA THR A 81 -9.32 2.46 -1.42
C THR A 81 -8.34 2.07 -0.29
N VAL A 82 -7.24 2.81 -0.14
CA VAL A 82 -6.28 2.61 0.95
C VAL A 82 -6.96 2.83 2.31
N ASP A 83 -7.74 3.89 2.47
CA ASP A 83 -8.44 4.18 3.72
C ASP A 83 -9.45 3.08 4.09
N VAL A 84 -10.23 2.60 3.12
CA VAL A 84 -11.18 1.48 3.31
C VAL A 84 -10.46 0.21 3.74
N VAL A 85 -9.38 -0.16 3.06
CA VAL A 85 -8.62 -1.38 3.37
C VAL A 85 -7.92 -1.27 4.72
N VAL A 86 -7.30 -0.14 5.04
CA VAL A 86 -6.64 0.02 6.32
C VAL A 86 -7.65 0.04 7.47
N LYS A 87 -8.81 0.67 7.30
CA LYS A 87 -9.90 0.65 8.29
C LYS A 87 -10.46 -0.74 8.53
N SER A 88 -10.45 -1.63 7.54
CA SER A 88 -10.93 -3.01 7.72
C SER A 88 -10.00 -3.83 8.60
N TYR A 89 -8.71 -3.48 8.66
CA TYR A 89 -7.74 -4.10 9.58
C TYR A 89 -7.65 -3.38 10.92
N GLU A 90 -7.60 -2.05 10.90
CA GLU A 90 -7.49 -1.24 12.11
C GLU A 90 -8.20 0.12 11.96
N ASN A 91 -9.44 0.19 12.47
CA ASN A 91 -10.24 1.41 12.49
C ASN A 91 -9.91 2.33 13.68
N THR A 92 -8.64 2.71 13.83
CA THR A 92 -8.17 3.59 14.91
C THR A 92 -7.51 4.86 14.35
N ALA A 93 -7.17 5.80 15.23
CA ALA A 93 -6.36 6.96 14.84
C ALA A 93 -4.97 6.55 14.32
N LYS A 94 -4.39 5.48 14.87
CA LYS A 94 -3.11 4.93 14.43
C LYS A 94 -3.24 4.26 13.06
N GLY A 95 -4.36 3.58 12.78
CA GLY A 95 -4.68 3.08 11.44
C GLY A 95 -4.68 4.18 10.38
N ARG A 96 -5.23 5.37 10.68
CA ARG A 96 -5.17 6.51 9.75
C ARG A 96 -3.75 7.01 9.46
N VAL A 97 -2.83 6.88 10.41
CA VAL A 97 -1.41 7.20 10.19
C VAL A 97 -0.79 6.22 9.21
N LEU A 98 -1.03 4.91 9.38
CA LEU A 98 -0.63 3.88 8.41
C LEU A 98 -1.18 4.17 7.00
N ALA A 99 -2.47 4.49 6.89
CA ALA A 99 -3.08 4.87 5.61
C ALA A 99 -2.37 6.07 4.97
N SER A 100 -2.06 7.11 5.77
CA SER A 100 -1.37 8.31 5.28
C SER A 100 0.03 8.01 4.73
N TYR A 101 0.82 7.18 5.43
CA TYR A 101 2.12 6.73 4.95
C TYR A 101 2.01 5.95 3.64
N LEU A 102 1.02 5.06 3.55
CA LEU A 102 0.82 4.22 2.38
C LEU A 102 0.38 5.05 1.16
N VAL A 103 -0.59 5.95 1.33
CA VAL A 103 -1.02 6.88 0.26
C VAL A 103 0.16 7.70 -0.24
N TRP A 104 0.94 8.30 0.66
CA TRP A 104 2.11 9.09 0.27
C TRP A 104 3.13 8.27 -0.54
N ALA A 105 3.39 7.03 -0.11
CA ALA A 105 4.37 6.18 -0.77
C ALA A 105 3.90 5.74 -2.16
N ILE A 106 2.61 5.42 -2.31
CA ILE A 106 1.98 5.07 -3.59
C ILE A 106 1.95 6.30 -4.52
N SER A 107 1.48 7.45 -4.04
CA SER A 107 1.40 8.69 -4.83
C SER A 107 2.77 9.18 -5.29
N SER A 108 3.82 8.83 -4.53
CA SER A 108 5.23 9.13 -4.86
C SER A 108 5.90 8.05 -5.70
N ALA A 109 5.13 7.10 -6.24
CA ALA A 109 5.58 5.97 -7.06
C ALA A 109 6.77 5.21 -6.45
N LYS A 110 6.76 5.00 -5.13
CA LYS A 110 7.83 4.27 -4.45
C LYS A 110 7.74 2.77 -4.74
N PRO A 111 8.87 2.07 -4.96
CA PRO A 111 8.86 0.63 -5.19
C PRO A 111 8.53 -0.14 -3.91
N ASP A 112 8.00 -1.36 -4.04
CA ASP A 112 7.57 -2.24 -2.93
C ASP A 112 8.58 -2.31 -1.78
N GLY A 113 9.87 -2.53 -2.08
CA GLY A 113 10.91 -2.63 -1.05
C GLY A 113 11.14 -1.33 -0.27
N TYR A 114 10.93 -0.17 -0.90
CA TYR A 114 10.99 1.11 -0.22
C TYR A 114 9.77 1.31 0.69
N ILE A 115 8.57 0.97 0.20
CA ILE A 115 7.34 1.04 1.01
C ILE A 115 7.48 0.13 2.23
N ASP A 116 7.96 -1.10 2.05
CA ASP A 116 8.17 -2.04 3.15
C ASP A 116 9.13 -1.48 4.21
N THR A 117 10.25 -0.91 3.77
CA THR A 117 11.24 -0.29 4.67
C THR A 117 10.65 0.91 5.42
N LEU A 118 9.93 1.79 4.72
CA LEU A 118 9.26 2.96 5.28
C LEU A 118 8.27 2.55 6.37
N LEU A 119 7.32 1.68 6.03
CA LEU A 119 6.23 1.31 6.93
C LEU A 119 6.74 0.55 8.16
N ASN A 120 7.67 -0.39 7.98
CA ASN A 120 8.24 -1.11 9.11
C ASN A 120 9.11 -0.22 10.01
N SER A 121 9.78 0.80 9.45
CA SER A 121 10.51 1.79 10.25
C SER A 121 9.56 2.67 11.06
N ALA A 122 8.49 3.16 10.44
CA ALA A 122 7.45 3.96 11.10
C ALA A 122 6.74 3.16 12.21
N ALA A 123 6.40 1.89 11.97
CA ALA A 123 5.85 1.00 12.98
C ALA A 123 6.80 0.80 14.16
N LYS A 124 8.09 0.54 13.88
CA LYS A 124 9.13 0.38 14.92
C LYS A 124 9.31 1.65 15.76
N ASN A 125 9.12 2.82 15.16
CA ASN A 125 9.18 4.11 15.85
C ASN A 125 7.91 4.43 16.66
N GLY A 126 6.85 3.62 16.54
CA GLY A 126 5.59 3.81 17.24
C GLY A 126 4.63 4.80 16.58
N ASP A 127 4.86 5.14 15.31
CA ASP A 127 3.98 6.05 14.57
C ASP A 127 2.57 5.46 14.45
N PHE A 128 2.48 4.14 14.26
CA PHE A 128 1.25 3.35 14.26
C PHE A 128 1.49 1.95 14.84
N ASN A 129 0.39 1.28 15.20
CA ASN A 129 0.41 -0.13 15.58
C ASN A 129 0.26 -0.99 14.33
N ILE A 130 0.98 -2.11 14.29
CA ILE A 130 0.81 -3.08 13.20
C ILE A 130 -0.52 -3.82 13.44
N PRO A 131 -1.46 -3.80 12.48
CA PRO A 131 -2.71 -4.54 12.64
C PRO A 131 -2.45 -6.03 12.81
N GLU A 132 -3.20 -6.69 13.71
CA GLU A 132 -2.93 -8.09 14.09
C GLU A 132 -2.95 -9.05 12.90
N ALA A 133 -3.86 -8.83 11.96
CA ALA A 133 -3.95 -9.64 10.74
C ALA A 133 -2.71 -9.51 9.83
N LEU A 134 -2.00 -8.38 9.89
CA LEU A 134 -0.82 -8.08 9.06
C LEU A 134 0.50 -8.25 9.81
N LEU A 135 0.46 -8.55 11.11
CA LEU A 135 1.64 -8.79 11.92
C LEU A 135 2.22 -10.16 11.57
N THR A 136 3.45 -10.18 11.07
CA THR A 136 4.17 -11.42 10.79
C THR A 136 4.68 -12.06 12.08
N LEU A 137 4.99 -13.35 12.02
CA LEU A 137 5.69 -14.08 13.09
C LEU A 137 7.05 -13.47 13.47
N SER A 138 7.70 -12.75 12.55
CA SER A 138 8.92 -11.99 12.82
C SER A 138 8.68 -10.63 13.51
N GLY A 139 7.42 -10.26 13.76
CA GLY A 139 7.04 -8.99 14.36
C GLY A 139 7.05 -7.80 13.39
N ARG A 140 7.10 -8.07 12.08
CA ARG A 140 7.08 -7.05 11.03
C ARG A 140 5.68 -6.87 10.47
N LEU A 141 5.45 -5.75 9.80
CA LEU A 141 4.29 -5.56 8.94
C LEU A 141 4.46 -6.36 7.65
N ASP A 142 3.46 -7.16 7.30
CA ASP A 142 3.34 -7.82 6.00
C ASP A 142 2.91 -6.82 4.91
N THR A 143 3.86 -6.00 4.49
CA THR A 143 3.66 -5.01 3.43
C THR A 143 3.19 -5.61 2.10
N PRO A 144 3.73 -6.76 1.62
CA PRO A 144 3.24 -7.39 0.40
C PRO A 144 1.75 -7.72 0.44
N SER A 145 1.25 -8.28 1.54
CA SER A 145 -0.18 -8.59 1.70
C SER A 145 -1.04 -7.33 1.84
N LEU A 146 -0.54 -6.29 2.50
CA LEU A 146 -1.22 -4.99 2.58
C LEU A 146 -1.37 -4.36 1.19
N LEU A 147 -0.29 -4.27 0.40
CA LEU A 147 -0.32 -3.72 -0.96
C LEU A 147 -1.28 -4.50 -1.86
N LYS A 148 -1.23 -5.83 -1.83
CA LYS A 148 -2.16 -6.66 -2.57
C LYS A 148 -3.61 -6.50 -2.11
N SER A 149 -3.86 -6.27 -0.82
CA SER A 149 -5.20 -5.97 -0.32
C SER A 149 -5.78 -4.71 -0.96
N VAL A 150 -4.98 -3.66 -1.08
CA VAL A 150 -5.38 -2.40 -1.73
C VAL A 150 -5.62 -2.61 -3.22
N LEU A 151 -4.71 -3.31 -3.90
CA LEU A 151 -4.82 -3.61 -5.32
C LEU A 151 -6.12 -4.37 -5.63
N LEU A 152 -6.39 -5.45 -4.90
CA LEU A 152 -7.61 -6.25 -5.06
C LEU A 152 -8.89 -5.46 -4.81
N ALA A 153 -8.89 -4.57 -3.81
CA ALA A 153 -10.02 -3.71 -3.51
C ALA A 153 -10.31 -2.71 -4.64
N GLY A 154 -9.26 -2.20 -5.29
CA GLY A 154 -9.39 -1.29 -6.43
C GLY A 154 -9.74 -2.00 -7.75
N GLU A 155 -9.22 -3.20 -7.99
CA GLU A 155 -9.49 -4.00 -9.20
C GLU A 155 -10.83 -4.76 -9.15
N ARG A 156 -11.46 -4.85 -7.97
CA ARG A 156 -12.67 -5.67 -7.72
C ARG A 156 -12.48 -7.11 -8.20
N GLU A 157 -11.29 -7.67 -7.96
CA GLU A 157 -10.92 -9.00 -8.47
C GLU A 157 -11.83 -10.09 -7.88
N LYS A 158 -12.16 -11.09 -8.69
CA LYS A 158 -13.06 -12.18 -8.26
C LYS A 158 -12.33 -13.12 -7.30
N PRO A 159 -12.96 -13.55 -6.19
CA PRO A 159 -12.35 -14.49 -5.25
C PRO A 159 -11.86 -15.77 -5.95
N LYS A 160 -10.73 -16.30 -5.48
CA LYS A 160 -10.23 -17.60 -5.93
C LYS A 160 -11.21 -18.70 -5.52
N ALA A 161 -11.31 -19.75 -6.32
CA ALA A 161 -12.14 -20.90 -5.98
C ALA A 161 -11.76 -21.47 -4.60
N PRO A 162 -12.73 -21.98 -3.83
CA PRO A 162 -12.50 -22.60 -2.53
C PRO A 162 -11.32 -23.56 -2.48
N PRO A 163 -10.34 -23.37 -1.58
CA PRO A 163 -9.40 -24.44 -1.29
C PRO A 163 -10.12 -25.56 -0.54
N ARG A 164 -9.62 -26.78 -0.70
CA ARG A 164 -9.93 -27.86 0.24
C ARG A 164 -9.23 -27.57 1.58
N ALA A 165 -9.77 -28.12 2.66
CA ALA A 165 -9.10 -28.06 3.96
C ALA A 165 -7.67 -28.60 3.83
N GLN A 166 -6.70 -27.85 4.35
CA GLN A 166 -5.29 -28.17 4.23
C GLN A 166 -4.51 -27.63 5.42
N GLN A 167 -3.29 -28.13 5.59
CA GLN A 167 -2.39 -27.74 6.66
C GLN A 167 -1.26 -26.87 6.11
N HIS A 168 -0.89 -25.83 6.85
CA HIS A 168 0.22 -24.95 6.53
C HIS A 168 1.25 -24.93 7.65
N LEU A 169 2.53 -25.08 7.31
CA LEU A 169 3.63 -24.96 8.26
C LEU A 169 4.06 -23.50 8.36
N LEU A 170 3.91 -22.91 9.54
CA LEU A 170 4.18 -21.50 9.77
C LEU A 170 5.64 -21.11 9.58
N LYS A 171 5.85 -20.01 8.86
CA LYS A 171 7.14 -19.37 8.57
C LYS A 171 7.19 -17.98 9.20
N LEU A 172 8.39 -17.46 9.42
CA LEU A 172 8.62 -16.11 9.98
C LEU A 172 7.98 -14.96 9.17
N SER A 173 7.78 -15.18 7.87
CA SER A 173 7.13 -14.22 6.97
C SER A 173 5.62 -14.27 6.99
N ASP A 174 5.02 -15.30 7.60
CA ASP A 174 3.59 -15.50 7.52
C ASP A 174 2.86 -14.53 8.44
N SER A 175 1.76 -13.99 7.91
CA SER A 175 0.74 -13.23 8.60
C SER A 175 -0.64 -13.83 8.29
N LEU A 176 -1.65 -13.50 9.09
CA LEU A 176 -3.02 -14.00 8.87
C LEU A 176 -3.57 -13.54 7.52
N ALA A 177 -3.36 -12.27 7.17
CA ALA A 177 -3.74 -11.69 5.88
C ALA A 177 -2.98 -12.36 4.72
N GLY A 178 -1.69 -12.65 4.89
CA GLY A 178 -0.87 -13.30 3.87
C GLY A 178 -1.27 -14.75 3.60
N LEU A 179 -1.59 -15.53 4.64
CA LEU A 179 -2.15 -16.87 4.47
C LEU A 179 -3.52 -16.81 3.81
N SER A 180 -4.38 -15.88 4.24
CA SER A 180 -5.71 -15.68 3.66
C SER A 180 -5.64 -15.31 2.18
N LEU A 181 -4.70 -14.44 1.80
CA LEU A 181 -4.43 -14.09 0.41
C LEU A 181 -3.94 -15.31 -0.38
N THR A 182 -2.99 -16.06 0.17
CA THR A 182 -2.40 -17.24 -0.50
C THR A 182 -3.46 -18.30 -0.81
N TYR A 183 -4.36 -18.56 0.15
CA TYR A 183 -5.29 -19.67 0.08
C TYR A 183 -6.69 -19.30 -0.44
N TYR A 184 -7.21 -18.13 -0.07
CA TYR A 184 -8.55 -17.68 -0.47
C TYR A 184 -8.54 -16.63 -1.58
N GLY A 185 -7.37 -16.08 -1.93
CA GLY A 185 -7.28 -14.94 -2.85
C GLY A 185 -7.89 -13.65 -2.28
N ASN A 186 -8.27 -13.66 -0.99
CA ASN A 186 -8.86 -12.52 -0.31
C ASN A 186 -8.21 -12.39 1.06
N PRO A 187 -7.42 -11.34 1.33
CA PRO A 187 -6.75 -11.16 2.62
C PRO A 187 -7.73 -10.81 3.76
N GLN A 188 -8.96 -10.38 3.45
CA GLN A 188 -10.02 -10.14 4.44
C GLN A 188 -10.69 -11.42 4.97
N ALA A 189 -10.43 -12.58 4.36
CA ALA A 189 -10.93 -13.87 4.84
C ALA A 189 -10.12 -14.45 6.02
N HIS A 190 -9.20 -13.67 6.58
CA HIS A 190 -8.26 -14.12 7.61
C HIS A 190 -8.93 -14.58 8.91
N MET A 191 -10.10 -14.02 9.24
CA MET A 191 -10.89 -14.45 10.40
C MET A 191 -11.24 -15.94 10.35
N ARG A 192 -11.43 -16.52 9.16
CA ARG A 192 -11.69 -17.96 9.02
C ARG A 192 -10.53 -18.83 9.53
N ILE A 193 -9.30 -18.40 9.24
CA ILE A 193 -8.09 -19.09 9.71
C ILE A 193 -7.99 -18.91 11.22
N SER A 194 -8.23 -17.70 11.74
CA SER A 194 -8.25 -17.44 13.18
C SER A 194 -9.26 -18.33 13.91
N ASP A 195 -10.51 -18.37 13.45
CA ASP A 195 -11.61 -19.09 14.08
C ASP A 195 -11.37 -20.61 14.09
N ALA A 196 -10.90 -21.19 12.97
CA ALA A 196 -10.66 -22.62 12.84
C ALA A 196 -9.53 -23.14 13.76
N ASN A 197 -8.65 -22.26 14.22
CA ASN A 197 -7.51 -22.66 15.04
C ASN A 197 -7.69 -22.31 16.53
N GLU A 198 -8.89 -21.84 16.95
CA GLU A 198 -9.42 -21.58 18.32
C GLU A 198 -8.49 -20.92 19.37
N VAL A 199 -7.28 -20.50 18.97
CA VAL A 199 -6.17 -20.15 19.87
C VAL A 199 -5.31 -19.01 19.27
N MET A 200 -5.64 -18.53 18.06
CA MET A 200 -4.74 -17.67 17.28
C MET A 200 -5.43 -16.39 16.76
N PRO A 201 -6.01 -15.54 17.63
CA PRO A 201 -6.37 -14.18 17.20
C PRO A 201 -5.12 -13.44 16.66
N ARG A 202 -3.92 -13.87 17.03
CA ARG A 202 -2.63 -13.36 16.54
C ARG A 202 -1.73 -14.49 16.11
N ILE A 203 -1.45 -14.61 14.80
CA ILE A 203 -0.36 -15.48 14.31
C ILE A 203 0.98 -15.13 14.96
N ALA A 204 1.18 -13.89 15.40
CA ALA A 204 2.37 -13.46 16.13
C ALA A 204 2.61 -14.17 17.47
N GLU A 205 1.59 -14.81 18.05
CA GLU A 205 1.72 -15.59 19.30
C GLU A 205 2.02 -17.08 19.03
N ALA A 206 1.95 -17.51 17.76
CA ALA A 206 2.26 -18.88 17.36
C ALA A 206 3.77 -19.11 17.22
N GLN A 207 4.16 -20.37 17.12
CA GLN A 207 5.57 -20.76 16.96
C GLN A 207 5.89 -21.03 15.49
N VAL A 208 7.10 -20.66 15.07
CA VAL A 208 7.62 -21.06 13.76
C VAL A 208 7.66 -22.60 13.70
N GLY A 209 7.19 -23.18 12.59
CA GLY A 209 7.07 -24.62 12.44
C GLY A 209 5.83 -25.23 13.11
N GLN A 210 4.96 -24.42 13.73
CA GLN A 210 3.63 -24.87 14.11
C GLN A 210 2.76 -25.09 12.86
N ILE A 211 1.90 -26.11 12.91
CA ILE A 211 0.94 -26.39 11.84
C ILE A 211 -0.35 -25.62 12.13
N VAL A 212 -0.86 -24.92 11.12
CA VAL A 212 -2.13 -24.20 11.13
C VAL A 212 -3.09 -24.87 10.15
N GLU A 213 -4.34 -25.03 10.57
CA GLU A 213 -5.41 -25.49 9.70
C GLU A 213 -5.91 -24.33 8.83
N ILE A 214 -5.95 -24.56 7.52
CA ILE A 214 -6.58 -23.68 6.55
C ILE A 214 -7.94 -24.30 6.20
N PRO A 215 -9.04 -23.78 6.76
CA PRO A 215 -10.36 -24.37 6.53
C PRO A 215 -10.76 -24.24 5.06
N GLY A 216 -11.44 -25.28 4.56
CA GLY A 216 -12.10 -25.26 3.25
C GLY A 216 -13.43 -24.51 3.29
N PHE A 217 -14.15 -24.52 2.15
CA PHE A 217 -15.55 -24.06 2.08
C PHE A 217 -16.53 -25.21 2.17
#